data_AF-A0A2D5H211-F1
#
_entry.id   AF-A0A2D5H211-F1
#
_cell.length_a   1.000
_cell.length_b   1.000
_cell.length_c   1.000
_cell.angle_alpha   90.00
_cell.angle_beta   90.00
_cell.angle_gamma   90.00
#
_symmetry.space_group_name_H-M   'P 1'
#
loop_
_entity.id
_entity.type
_entity.pdbx_description
1 polymer ?
#
loop_
_entity_poly.entity_id
_entity_poly.type
_entity_poly.pdbx_seq_one_letter_code
_entity_poly.pdbx_strand_id
1 'polypeptide(L)'
;MKRKERIYLSLFAVTAVGYFPFAHWISTTPVGTTLFLWLVVFYGIAFLVALLAIPASLMCLLFKRYRRDALLILILSLIYIPGCIYGIQLGQQVRMARMAAFADRSQFLVEAIEAYTRDHARPPETLKQLVPDYLTTVPGTGMMAYPEYKYYVSADYQWWPEQNPWILLVRTPSGGPNWDMMLYFPKQDYPENGYGGWLERVGDWAYVHE
;
A
#
# COMPACT_ATOMS: atom_id res chain seq x y z
N MET A 1 -34.27 8.34 -12.31
CA MET A 1 -33.84 7.62 -11.09
C MET A 1 -34.91 7.60 -10.01
N LYS A 2 -35.10 6.44 -9.36
CA LYS A 2 -35.96 6.28 -8.17
C LYS A 2 -35.31 6.95 -6.95
N ARG A 3 -36.11 7.30 -5.94
CA ARG A 3 -35.62 7.98 -4.71
C ARG A 3 -34.51 7.19 -4.00
N LYS A 4 -34.64 5.86 -3.89
CA LYS A 4 -33.64 5.00 -3.23
C LYS A 4 -32.29 5.04 -3.94
N GLU A 5 -32.28 4.99 -5.27
CA GLU A 5 -31.06 5.08 -6.09
C GLU A 5 -30.31 6.38 -5.84
N ARG A 6 -31.02 7.51 -5.77
CA ARG A 6 -30.41 8.82 -5.45
C ARG A 6 -29.71 8.83 -4.09
N ILE A 7 -30.33 8.22 -3.09
CA ILE A 7 -29.77 8.13 -1.73
C ILE A 7 -28.50 7.29 -1.76
N TYR A 8 -28.54 6.09 -2.37
CA TYR A 8 -27.38 5.22 -2.44
C TYR A 8 -26.21 5.86 -3.19
N LEU A 9 -26.47 6.51 -4.33
CA LEU A 9 -25.44 7.21 -5.10
C LEU A 9 -24.80 8.35 -4.29
N SER A 10 -25.61 9.10 -3.54
CA SER A 10 -25.12 10.21 -2.73
C SER A 10 -24.26 9.71 -1.57
N LEU A 11 -24.69 8.65 -0.88
CA LEU A 11 -23.92 8.03 0.19
C LEU A 11 -22.60 7.47 -0.34
N PHE A 12 -22.66 6.73 -1.44
CA PHE A 12 -21.46 6.19 -2.09
C PHE A 12 -20.47 7.29 -2.47
N ALA A 13 -20.94 8.41 -3.04
CA ALA A 13 -20.08 9.51 -3.43
C ALA A 13 -19.25 10.09 -2.26
N VAL A 14 -19.85 10.17 -1.08
CA VAL A 14 -19.18 10.72 0.12
C VAL A 14 -18.22 9.70 0.75
N THR A 15 -18.47 8.40 0.59
CA THR A 15 -17.60 7.36 1.18
C THR A 15 -16.17 7.38 0.64
N ALA A 16 -15.94 7.91 -0.57
CA ALA A 16 -14.64 7.94 -1.21
C ALA A 16 -13.55 8.54 -0.31
N VAL A 17 -13.84 9.62 0.42
CA VAL A 17 -12.87 10.31 1.27
C VAL A 17 -12.36 9.40 2.40
N GLY A 18 -13.25 8.62 3.02
CA GLY A 18 -12.90 7.74 4.13
C GLY A 18 -12.42 6.35 3.70
N TYR A 19 -12.79 5.92 2.50
CA TYR A 19 -12.56 4.55 2.06
C TYR A 19 -11.08 4.21 1.89
N PHE A 20 -10.32 5.02 1.15
CA PHE A 20 -8.89 4.78 0.90
C PHE A 20 -8.04 4.72 2.17
N PRO A 21 -8.10 5.70 3.11
CA PRO A 21 -7.34 5.62 4.35
C PRO A 21 -7.79 4.43 5.21
N PHE A 22 -9.08 4.12 5.25
CA PHE A 22 -9.58 2.94 5.95
C PHE A 22 -9.02 1.65 5.37
N ALA A 23 -9.00 1.51 4.03
CA ALA A 23 -8.51 0.32 3.34
C ALA A 23 -7.02 0.05 3.64
N HIS A 24 -6.17 1.07 3.62
CA HIS A 24 -4.76 0.93 3.99
C HIS A 24 -4.57 0.67 5.49
N TRP A 25 -5.38 1.30 6.33
CA TRP A 25 -5.30 1.10 7.77
C TRP A 25 -5.65 -0.34 8.15
N ILE A 26 -6.79 -0.86 7.68
CA ILE A 26 -7.29 -2.18 8.06
C ILE A 26 -6.39 -3.30 7.51
N SER A 27 -5.80 -3.12 6.33
CA SER A 27 -4.92 -4.13 5.72
C SER A 27 -3.58 -4.28 6.44
N THR A 28 -3.08 -3.22 7.07
CA THR A 28 -1.76 -3.17 7.73
C THR A 28 -1.82 -3.36 9.24
N THR A 29 -3.01 -3.47 9.82
CA THR A 29 -3.16 -3.88 11.23
C THR A 29 -2.85 -5.38 11.42
N PRO A 30 -2.48 -5.83 12.63
CA PRO A 30 -2.21 -7.24 12.89
C PRO A 30 -3.43 -8.15 12.68
N VAL A 31 -4.65 -7.62 12.91
CA VAL A 31 -5.92 -8.33 12.74
C VAL A 31 -6.76 -7.53 11.75
N GLY A 32 -6.70 -7.90 10.47
CA GLY A 32 -7.20 -7.10 9.36
C GLY A 32 -7.86 -7.90 8.24
N THR A 33 -8.01 -7.29 7.06
CA THR A 33 -8.41 -7.96 5.80
C THR A 33 -7.78 -7.26 4.58
N THR A 34 -7.38 -8.03 3.56
CA THR A 34 -6.93 -7.51 2.26
C THR A 34 -8.10 -7.17 1.34
N LEU A 35 -9.32 -7.60 1.69
CA LEU A 35 -10.53 -7.39 0.89
C LEU A 35 -10.74 -5.92 0.52
N PHE A 36 -10.51 -5.00 1.47
CA PHE A 36 -10.74 -3.58 1.22
C PHE A 36 -9.73 -2.96 0.24
N LEU A 37 -8.51 -3.50 0.13
CA LEU A 37 -7.57 -3.07 -0.90
C LEU A 37 -8.06 -3.47 -2.30
N TRP A 38 -8.60 -4.68 -2.46
CA TRP A 38 -9.15 -5.12 -3.74
C TRP A 38 -10.36 -4.29 -4.18
N LEU A 39 -11.18 -3.88 -3.22
CA LEU A 39 -12.35 -3.06 -3.47
C LEU A 39 -12.01 -1.62 -3.93
N VAL A 40 -10.77 -1.16 -3.76
CA VAL A 40 -10.28 0.13 -4.32
C VAL A 40 -10.48 0.18 -5.84
N VAL A 41 -10.34 -0.95 -6.54
CA VAL A 41 -10.54 -1.03 -8.00
C VAL A 41 -11.94 -0.57 -8.40
N PHE A 42 -12.98 -0.89 -7.62
CA PHE A 42 -14.34 -0.43 -7.91
C PHE A 42 -14.51 1.08 -7.72
N TYR A 43 -13.82 1.67 -6.73
CA TYR A 43 -13.77 3.13 -6.58
C TYR A 43 -13.06 3.79 -7.77
N GLY A 44 -11.99 3.18 -8.29
CA GLY A 44 -11.31 3.61 -9.51
C GLY A 44 -12.20 3.54 -10.75
N ILE A 45 -12.94 2.44 -10.95
CA ILE A 45 -13.91 2.32 -12.05
C ILE A 45 -15.00 3.39 -11.92
N ALA A 46 -15.55 3.57 -10.72
CA ALA A 46 -16.55 4.61 -10.48
C ALA A 46 -16.00 6.03 -10.71
N PHE A 47 -14.70 6.26 -10.50
CA PHE A 47 -14.05 7.53 -10.81
C PHE A 47 -14.00 7.80 -12.31
N LEU A 48 -13.65 6.79 -13.12
CA LEU A 48 -13.71 6.88 -14.58
C LEU A 48 -15.14 7.14 -15.08
N VAL A 49 -16.13 6.44 -14.51
CA VAL A 49 -17.54 6.67 -14.83
C VAL A 49 -17.96 8.11 -14.46
N ALA A 50 -17.55 8.60 -13.29
CA ALA A 50 -17.87 9.96 -12.85
C ALA A 50 -17.27 11.03 -13.79
N LEU A 51 -16.04 10.81 -14.28
CA LEU A 51 -15.39 11.69 -15.27
C LEU A 51 -16.17 11.75 -16.58
N LEU A 52 -16.57 10.60 -17.12
CA LEU A 52 -17.38 10.53 -18.35
C LEU A 52 -18.80 11.08 -18.14
N ALA A 53 -19.33 10.97 -16.93
CA ALA A 53 -20.64 11.48 -16.58
C ALA A 53 -20.71 13.01 -16.58
N ILE A 54 -19.60 13.74 -16.40
CA ILE A 54 -19.60 15.21 -16.45
C ILE A 54 -20.06 15.73 -17.82
N PRO A 55 -19.38 15.46 -18.94
CA PRO A 55 -19.80 15.96 -20.25
C PRO A 55 -21.17 15.42 -20.67
N ALA A 56 -21.47 14.15 -20.36
CA ALA A 56 -22.78 13.56 -20.63
C ALA A 56 -23.89 14.30 -19.87
N SER A 57 -23.67 14.62 -18.59
CA SER A 57 -24.64 15.36 -17.78
C SER A 57 -24.83 16.78 -18.30
N LEU A 58 -23.74 17.48 -18.66
CA LEU A 58 -23.82 18.82 -19.25
C LEU A 58 -24.66 18.83 -20.55
N MET A 59 -24.49 17.84 -21.41
CA MET A 59 -25.32 17.67 -22.61
C MET A 59 -26.79 17.36 -22.25
N CYS A 60 -27.02 16.46 -21.30
CA CYS A 60 -28.37 16.08 -20.85
C CYS A 60 -29.15 17.22 -20.16
N LEU A 61 -28.46 18.24 -19.62
CA LEU A 61 -29.11 19.41 -19.03
C LEU A 61 -29.91 20.24 -20.05
N LEU A 62 -29.58 20.15 -21.34
CA LEU A 62 -30.31 20.80 -22.43
C LEU A 62 -31.72 20.21 -22.62
N PHE A 63 -31.94 18.96 -22.17
CA PHE A 63 -33.20 18.25 -22.32
C PHE A 63 -34.02 18.33 -21.03
N LYS A 64 -35.15 19.04 -21.06
CA LYS A 64 -36.05 19.25 -19.90
C LYS A 64 -36.44 17.95 -19.18
N ARG A 65 -36.58 16.84 -19.92
CA ARG A 65 -36.93 15.52 -19.38
C ARG A 65 -35.89 14.96 -18.41
N TYR A 66 -34.60 15.20 -18.67
CA TYR A 66 -33.49 14.59 -17.93
C TYR A 66 -32.79 15.55 -16.95
N ARG A 67 -33.11 16.85 -17.04
CA ARG A 67 -32.42 17.92 -16.32
C ARG A 67 -32.21 17.68 -14.82
N ARG A 68 -33.20 17.13 -14.10
CA ARG A 68 -33.08 16.88 -12.65
C ARG A 68 -32.07 15.77 -12.33
N ASP A 69 -32.12 14.66 -13.05
CA ASP A 69 -31.21 13.54 -12.83
C ASP A 69 -29.80 13.91 -13.33
N ALA A 70 -29.69 14.61 -14.47
CA ALA A 70 -28.42 15.12 -14.99
C ALA A 70 -27.74 16.11 -14.03
N LEU A 71 -28.50 17.04 -13.43
CA LEU A 71 -27.96 17.97 -12.44
C LEU A 71 -27.44 17.23 -11.20
N LEU A 72 -28.17 16.24 -10.71
CA LEU A 72 -27.75 15.44 -9.56
C LEU A 72 -26.46 14.67 -9.86
N ILE A 73 -26.40 13.97 -11.00
CA ILE A 73 -25.20 13.21 -11.40
C ILE A 73 -24.00 14.14 -11.54
N LEU A 74 -24.17 15.32 -12.16
CA LEU A 74 -23.12 16.32 -12.27
C LEU A 74 -22.59 16.75 -10.90
N ILE A 75 -23.48 17.10 -9.97
CA ILE A 75 -23.09 17.50 -8.60
C ILE A 75 -22.36 16.35 -7.89
N LEU A 76 -22.87 15.12 -7.98
CA LEU A 76 -22.24 13.98 -7.34
C LEU A 76 -20.87 13.65 -7.95
N SER A 77 -20.69 13.76 -9.27
CA SER A 77 -19.38 13.63 -9.91
C SER A 77 -18.40 14.69 -9.40
N LEU A 78 -18.84 15.94 -9.28
CA LEU A 78 -18.02 17.06 -8.81
C LEU A 78 -17.66 16.96 -7.32
N ILE A 79 -18.41 16.18 -6.52
CA ILE A 79 -18.06 15.86 -5.13
C ILE A 79 -17.15 14.63 -5.08
N TYR A 80 -17.50 13.58 -5.83
CA TYR A 80 -16.84 12.29 -5.79
C TYR A 80 -15.40 12.37 -6.30
N ILE A 81 -15.13 13.09 -7.40
CA ILE A 81 -13.80 13.18 -8.00
C ILE A 81 -12.79 13.82 -7.03
N PRO A 82 -13.03 15.04 -6.49
CA PRO A 82 -12.16 15.60 -5.45
C PRO A 82 -12.10 14.73 -4.20
N GLY A 83 -13.22 14.11 -3.81
CA GLY A 83 -13.28 13.20 -2.68
C GLY A 83 -12.36 11.97 -2.83
N CYS A 84 -12.30 11.39 -4.03
CA CYS A 84 -11.35 10.33 -4.36
C CYS A 84 -9.91 10.83 -4.32
N ILE A 85 -9.61 11.97 -4.95
CA ILE A 85 -8.25 12.53 -4.98
C ILE A 85 -7.75 12.77 -3.55
N TYR A 86 -8.57 13.42 -2.73
CA TYR A 86 -8.24 13.68 -1.33
C TYR A 86 -8.16 12.40 -0.50
N GLY A 87 -9.08 11.46 -0.71
CA GLY A 87 -9.05 10.14 -0.07
C GLY A 87 -7.77 9.36 -0.39
N ILE A 88 -7.33 9.36 -1.64
CA ILE A 88 -6.06 8.72 -2.06
C ILE A 88 -4.88 9.37 -1.33
N GLN A 89 -4.82 10.69 -1.27
CA GLN A 89 -3.74 11.40 -0.55
C GLN A 89 -3.70 11.03 0.94
N LEU A 90 -4.87 11.03 1.62
CA LEU A 90 -4.96 10.58 3.01
C LEU A 90 -4.58 9.11 3.15
N GLY A 91 -4.98 8.27 2.18
CA GLY A 91 -4.62 6.87 2.10
C GLY A 91 -3.12 6.66 2.06
N GLN A 92 -2.40 7.43 1.25
CA GLN A 92 -0.94 7.37 1.16
C GLN A 92 -0.27 7.82 2.45
N GLN A 93 -0.76 8.87 3.11
CA GLN A 93 -0.24 9.28 4.42
C GLN A 93 -0.40 8.18 5.47
N VAL A 94 -1.58 7.55 5.54
CA VAL A 94 -1.84 6.42 6.43
C VAL A 94 -0.90 5.25 6.10
N ARG A 95 -0.74 4.95 4.82
CA ARG A 95 0.14 3.88 4.36
C ARG A 95 1.59 4.12 4.78
N MET A 96 2.14 5.30 4.52
CA MET A 96 3.52 5.62 4.87
C MET A 96 3.74 5.64 6.39
N ALA A 97 2.78 6.14 7.16
CA ALA A 97 2.83 6.03 8.63
C ALA A 97 2.88 4.57 9.11
N ARG A 98 2.18 3.67 8.42
CA ARG A 98 2.19 2.23 8.72
C ARG A 98 3.50 1.55 8.31
N MET A 99 4.09 1.96 7.18
CA MET A 99 5.40 1.48 6.75
C MET A 99 6.51 1.95 7.70
N ALA A 100 6.45 3.19 8.19
CA ALA A 100 7.34 3.69 9.23
C ALA A 100 7.24 2.87 10.52
N ALA A 101 6.02 2.66 11.01
CA ALA A 101 5.81 1.82 12.19
C ALA A 101 6.26 0.36 11.97
N PHE A 102 6.21 -0.15 10.74
CA PHE A 102 6.75 -1.47 10.39
C PHE A 102 8.29 -1.49 10.42
N ALA A 103 8.95 -0.45 9.89
CA ALA A 103 10.41 -0.32 9.93
C ALA A 103 10.89 -0.37 11.39
N ASP A 104 10.29 0.45 12.27
CA ASP A 104 10.62 0.48 13.70
C ASP A 104 10.46 -0.89 14.37
N ARG A 105 9.32 -1.56 14.10
CA ARG A 105 9.07 -2.91 14.66
C ARG A 105 9.98 -3.98 14.09
N SER A 106 10.55 -3.79 12.91
CA SER A 106 11.41 -4.79 12.27
C SER A 106 12.87 -4.68 12.73
N GLN A 107 13.21 -3.65 13.51
CA GLN A 107 14.57 -3.39 13.94
C GLN A 107 15.18 -4.55 14.73
N PHE A 108 14.42 -5.18 15.63
CA PHE A 108 14.96 -6.30 16.42
C PHE A 108 15.34 -7.52 15.55
N LEU A 109 14.65 -7.74 14.42
CA LEU A 109 15.02 -8.81 13.48
C LEU A 109 16.34 -8.49 12.77
N VAL A 110 16.51 -7.23 12.37
CA VAL A 110 17.76 -6.73 11.79
C VAL A 110 18.91 -6.90 12.79
N GLU A 111 18.72 -6.44 14.02
CA GLU A 111 19.71 -6.55 15.10
C GLU A 111 20.09 -8.01 15.38
N ALA A 112 19.13 -8.94 15.35
CA ALA A 112 19.40 -10.37 15.51
C ALA A 112 20.24 -10.93 14.35
N ILE A 113 19.97 -10.54 13.10
CA ILE A 113 20.78 -10.93 11.94
C ILE A 113 22.20 -10.38 12.05
N GLU A 114 22.35 -9.12 12.46
CA GLU A 114 23.65 -8.49 12.64
C GLU A 114 24.46 -9.12 13.77
N ALA A 115 23.82 -9.46 14.90
CA ALA A 115 24.44 -10.16 16.00
C ALA A 115 24.93 -11.55 15.57
N TYR A 116 24.10 -12.33 14.88
CA TYR A 116 24.51 -13.63 14.32
C TYR A 116 25.70 -13.48 13.37
N THR A 117 25.65 -12.47 12.51
CA THR A 117 26.72 -12.20 11.53
C THR A 117 28.03 -11.85 12.22
N ARG A 118 27.99 -11.11 13.32
CA ARG A 118 29.17 -10.75 14.11
C ARG A 118 29.82 -11.97 14.74
N ASP A 119 29.01 -12.89 15.28
CA ASP A 119 29.50 -14.05 16.02
C ASP A 119 30.01 -15.17 15.08
N HIS A 120 29.43 -15.27 13.88
CA HIS A 120 29.78 -16.32 12.91
C HIS A 120 30.59 -15.82 11.69
N ALA A 121 30.89 -14.52 11.64
CA ALA A 121 31.53 -13.83 10.51
C ALA A 121 30.83 -14.00 9.14
N ARG A 122 29.59 -14.49 9.12
CA ARG A 122 28.75 -14.68 7.94
C ARG A 122 27.28 -14.51 8.30
N PRO A 123 26.44 -13.97 7.39
CA PRO A 123 25.00 -13.88 7.64
C PRO A 123 24.37 -15.27 7.77
N PRO A 124 23.24 -15.40 8.48
CA PRO A 124 22.50 -16.65 8.52
C PRO A 124 22.02 -16.99 7.10
N GLU A 125 22.02 -18.28 6.75
CA GLU A 125 21.48 -18.77 5.48
C GLU A 125 19.95 -18.70 5.49
N THR A 126 19.34 -18.82 6.67
CA THR A 126 17.89 -18.68 6.85
C THR A 126 17.57 -18.00 8.18
N LEU A 127 16.43 -17.29 8.25
CA LEU A 127 15.99 -16.65 9.49
C LEU A 127 15.77 -17.64 10.65
N LYS A 128 15.56 -18.94 10.36
CA LYS A 128 15.40 -19.97 11.39
C LYS A 128 16.67 -20.21 12.21
N GLN A 129 17.86 -19.93 11.65
CA GLN A 129 19.13 -20.08 12.36
C GLN A 129 19.32 -19.05 13.49
N LEU A 130 18.49 -18.01 13.52
CA LEU A 130 18.48 -17.04 14.61
C LEU A 130 17.81 -17.61 15.87
N VAL A 131 17.07 -18.71 15.75
CA VAL A 131 16.33 -19.34 16.86
C VAL A 131 17.10 -20.57 17.37
N PRO A 132 17.23 -20.77 18.69
CA PRO A 132 16.69 -19.94 19.77
C PRO A 132 17.63 -18.83 20.28
N ASP A 133 18.89 -18.82 19.82
CA ASP A 133 19.97 -18.10 20.50
C ASP A 133 19.87 -16.57 20.37
N TYR A 134 19.33 -16.05 19.26
CA TYR A 134 19.14 -14.61 19.01
C TYR A 134 17.67 -14.18 19.06
N LEU A 135 16.75 -15.10 18.76
CA LEU A 135 15.30 -14.88 18.76
C LEU A 135 14.58 -16.09 19.35
N THR A 136 13.52 -15.86 20.13
CA THR A 136 12.68 -16.96 20.63
C THR A 136 11.93 -17.66 19.49
N THR A 137 11.48 -16.89 18.49
CA THR A 137 10.81 -17.36 17.28
C THR A 137 11.05 -16.36 16.15
N VAL A 138 11.02 -16.80 14.90
CA VAL A 138 11.05 -15.88 13.76
C VAL A 138 9.76 -15.05 13.75
N PRO A 139 9.85 -13.71 13.84
CA PRO A 139 8.68 -12.87 13.90
C PRO A 139 7.99 -12.72 12.53
N GLY A 140 6.68 -12.50 12.56
CA GLY A 140 5.97 -11.92 11.42
C GLY A 140 6.12 -10.40 11.38
N THR A 141 5.69 -9.77 10.28
CA THR A 141 5.79 -8.30 10.08
C THR A 141 4.85 -7.48 10.97
N GLY A 142 3.86 -8.15 11.59
CA GLY A 142 2.75 -7.51 12.29
C GLY A 142 1.74 -6.82 11.35
N MET A 143 1.86 -7.00 10.03
CA MET A 143 0.89 -6.52 9.05
C MET A 143 0.12 -7.71 8.48
N MET A 144 -1.20 -7.75 8.66
CA MET A 144 -2.00 -8.89 8.20
C MET A 144 -1.85 -9.12 6.70
N ALA A 145 -1.93 -8.06 5.88
CA ALA A 145 -1.82 -8.19 4.44
C ALA A 145 -0.48 -8.73 3.95
N TYR A 146 0.59 -8.57 4.74
CA TYR A 146 1.97 -8.86 4.33
C TYR A 146 2.71 -9.58 5.48
N PRO A 147 2.30 -10.78 5.91
CA PRO A 147 2.70 -11.34 7.20
C PRO A 147 4.16 -11.82 7.25
N GLU A 148 4.78 -12.05 6.10
CA GLU A 148 6.05 -12.75 5.97
C GLU A 148 7.19 -11.86 5.46
N TYR A 149 8.37 -12.03 6.05
CA TYR A 149 9.63 -11.55 5.50
C TYR A 149 10.17 -12.51 4.45
N LYS A 150 10.61 -11.97 3.33
CA LYS A 150 11.53 -12.67 2.43
C LYS A 150 12.94 -12.26 2.80
N TYR A 151 13.81 -13.24 2.91
CA TYR A 151 15.21 -13.05 3.25
C TYR A 151 16.06 -13.68 2.16
N TYR A 152 17.05 -12.93 1.70
CA TYR A 152 17.95 -13.37 0.64
C TYR A 152 19.39 -13.10 1.06
N VAL A 153 20.27 -14.07 0.83
CA VAL A 153 21.73 -13.89 0.88
C VAL A 153 22.18 -13.51 -0.53
N SER A 154 23.14 -12.58 -0.67
CA SER A 154 23.54 -12.03 -1.99
C SER A 154 23.91 -13.09 -3.02
N ALA A 155 24.51 -14.19 -2.58
CA ALA A 155 24.90 -15.29 -3.46
C ALA A 155 23.72 -15.92 -4.24
N ASP A 156 22.50 -15.77 -3.74
CA ASP A 156 21.34 -16.51 -4.25
C ASP A 156 20.43 -15.69 -5.17
N TYR A 157 20.69 -14.38 -5.37
CA TYR A 157 19.71 -13.52 -6.05
C TYR A 157 20.34 -12.47 -6.99
N GLN A 158 20.22 -12.76 -8.29
CA GLN A 158 20.91 -12.06 -9.38
C GLN A 158 20.49 -10.61 -9.65
N TRP A 159 19.37 -10.13 -9.10
CA TRP A 159 18.83 -8.79 -9.37
C TRP A 159 19.09 -7.78 -8.24
N TRP A 160 19.75 -8.20 -7.16
CA TRP A 160 20.08 -7.32 -6.03
C TRP A 160 21.52 -6.81 -6.11
N PRO A 161 21.84 -5.68 -5.46
CA PRO A 161 23.20 -5.18 -5.42
C PRO A 161 24.10 -6.21 -4.72
N GLU A 162 25.09 -6.74 -5.44
CA GLU A 162 26.05 -7.72 -4.92
C GLU A 162 26.79 -7.23 -3.67
N GLN A 163 26.73 -5.93 -3.40
CA GLN A 163 27.38 -5.28 -2.29
C GLN A 163 26.73 -5.62 -0.93
N ASN A 164 25.44 -5.95 -0.87
CA ASN A 164 24.76 -6.24 0.39
C ASN A 164 24.82 -7.73 0.74
N PRO A 165 25.46 -8.14 1.86
CA PRO A 165 25.62 -9.57 2.19
C PRO A 165 24.30 -10.32 2.37
N TRP A 166 23.25 -9.61 2.76
CA TRP A 166 21.89 -10.12 2.91
C TRP A 166 20.89 -9.00 2.76
N ILE A 167 19.63 -9.34 2.50
CA ILE A 167 18.52 -8.40 2.26
C ILE A 167 17.26 -8.93 2.91
N LEU A 168 16.46 -8.04 3.51
CA LEU A 168 15.07 -8.32 3.85
C LEU A 168 14.13 -7.61 2.87
N LEU A 169 13.08 -8.32 2.48
CA LEU A 169 12.05 -7.82 1.57
C LEU A 169 10.67 -8.22 2.08
N VAL A 170 9.74 -7.27 2.07
CA VAL A 170 8.32 -7.55 2.27
C VAL A 170 7.57 -6.99 1.08
N ARG A 171 6.87 -7.85 0.32
CA ARG A 171 5.98 -7.38 -0.75
C ARG A 171 4.76 -6.74 -0.11
N THR A 172 4.46 -5.52 -0.48
CA THR A 172 3.39 -4.71 0.13
C THR A 172 2.37 -4.24 -0.91
N PRO A 173 1.84 -5.05 -1.85
CA PRO A 173 0.97 -4.56 -2.91
C PRO A 173 -0.20 -3.72 -2.39
N SER A 174 -0.40 -2.52 -2.94
CA SER A 174 -1.36 -1.53 -2.45
C SER A 174 -2.78 -1.63 -3.06
N GLY A 175 -3.02 -2.68 -3.86
CA GLY A 175 -4.29 -2.97 -4.53
C GLY A 175 -4.15 -2.93 -6.06
N GLY A 176 -4.94 -3.74 -6.77
CA GLY A 176 -4.75 -3.91 -8.23
C GLY A 176 -3.40 -4.55 -8.60
N PRO A 177 -2.95 -4.45 -9.85
CA PRO A 177 -1.60 -4.84 -10.26
C PRO A 177 -0.58 -3.82 -9.75
N ASN A 178 0.06 -4.12 -8.62
CA ASN A 178 1.06 -3.29 -7.97
C ASN A 178 2.10 -4.20 -7.29
N TRP A 179 3.37 -3.84 -7.36
CA TRP A 179 4.51 -4.57 -6.84
C TRP A 179 5.30 -3.74 -5.82
N ASP A 180 4.64 -2.84 -5.10
CA ASP A 180 5.22 -2.11 -3.97
C ASP A 180 5.89 -3.08 -2.99
N MET A 181 7.00 -2.66 -2.40
CA MET A 181 7.75 -3.47 -1.43
C MET A 181 8.54 -2.63 -0.44
N MET A 182 8.71 -3.16 0.77
CA MET A 182 9.69 -2.69 1.75
C MET A 182 10.98 -3.48 1.60
N LEU A 183 12.11 -2.79 1.59
CA LEU A 183 13.46 -3.33 1.45
C LEU A 183 14.33 -2.88 2.62
N TYR A 184 15.17 -3.80 3.11
CA TYR A 184 16.27 -3.48 4.02
C TYR A 184 17.59 -3.93 3.43
N PHE A 185 18.51 -2.98 3.25
CA PHE A 185 19.89 -3.22 2.86
C PHE A 185 20.81 -2.88 4.04
N PRO A 186 21.62 -3.82 4.55
CA PRO A 186 22.51 -3.58 5.68
C PRO A 186 23.53 -2.46 5.42
N LYS A 187 23.93 -2.21 4.16
CA LYS A 187 24.81 -1.09 3.81
C LYS A 187 24.09 0.25 3.65
N GLN A 188 22.75 0.27 3.71
CA GLN A 188 21.93 1.47 3.62
C GLN A 188 22.14 2.27 2.31
N ASP A 189 22.61 1.59 1.26
CA ASP A 189 23.00 2.10 -0.05
C ASP A 189 21.84 2.05 -1.06
N TYR A 190 20.68 2.55 -0.64
CA TYR A 190 19.49 2.59 -1.50
C TYR A 190 19.67 3.55 -2.69
N PRO A 191 19.45 3.10 -3.94
CA PRO A 191 19.42 3.99 -5.10
C PRO A 191 18.16 4.85 -5.09
N GLU A 192 18.17 5.99 -5.80
CA GLU A 192 16.96 6.82 -5.96
C GLU A 192 15.87 6.10 -6.78
N ASN A 193 16.28 5.32 -7.79
CA ASN A 193 15.40 4.56 -8.68
C ASN A 193 15.88 3.11 -8.80
N GLY A 194 14.96 2.16 -8.86
CA GLY A 194 15.25 0.74 -8.98
C GLY A 194 14.04 -0.14 -8.70
N TYR A 195 14.17 -1.43 -9.00
CA TYR A 195 13.18 -2.46 -8.63
C TYR A 195 11.75 -2.21 -9.15
N GLY A 196 11.64 -1.53 -10.30
CA GLY A 196 10.37 -1.21 -10.95
C GLY A 196 9.85 0.21 -10.68
N GLY A 197 10.47 0.96 -9.75
CA GLY A 197 9.96 2.27 -9.34
C GLY A 197 11.00 3.18 -8.71
N TRP A 198 10.54 4.10 -7.86
CA TRP A 198 11.39 5.00 -7.07
C TRP A 198 11.36 4.62 -5.59
N LEU A 199 12.44 4.91 -4.87
CA LEU A 199 12.61 4.51 -3.47
C LEU A 199 12.41 5.70 -2.53
N GLU A 200 11.51 5.54 -1.56
CA GLU A 200 11.36 6.45 -0.42
C GLU A 200 12.04 5.86 0.81
N ARG A 201 12.94 6.62 1.45
CA ARG A 201 13.54 6.18 2.72
C ARG A 201 12.50 6.24 3.85
N VAL A 202 12.42 5.16 4.60
CA VAL A 202 11.51 4.97 5.73
C VAL A 202 12.33 4.43 6.90
N GLY A 203 12.98 5.33 7.64
CA GLY A 203 14.02 4.96 8.60
C GLY A 203 15.20 4.30 7.91
N ASP A 204 15.65 3.16 8.44
CA ASP A 204 16.72 2.33 7.86
C ASP A 204 16.22 1.38 6.76
N TRP A 205 14.92 1.47 6.40
CA TRP A 205 14.30 0.74 5.31
C TRP A 205 14.06 1.66 4.12
N ALA A 206 13.81 1.07 2.95
CA ALA A 206 13.31 1.78 1.79
C ALA A 206 11.99 1.17 1.32
N TYR A 207 11.05 2.04 0.97
CA TYR A 207 9.79 1.67 0.38
C TYR A 207 9.85 1.96 -1.13
N VAL A 208 9.58 0.95 -1.96
CA VAL A 208 9.52 1.09 -3.42
C VAL A 208 8.10 1.45 -3.82
N HIS A 209 7.96 2.59 -4.50
CA HIS A 209 6.74 3.03 -5.17
C HIS A 209 6.82 2.69 -6.66
N GLU A 210 6.01 1.73 -7.10
CA GLU A 210 5.88 1.33 -8.51
C GLU A 210 4.78 2.09 -9.25
#